data_AF-A0AAD1DPM6-F1
#
_entry.id   AF-A0AAD1DPM6-F1
#
_cell.length_a   1.000
_cell.length_b   1.000
_cell.length_c   1.000
_cell.angle_alpha   90.00
_cell.angle_beta   90.00
_cell.angle_gamma   90.00
#
_symmetry.space_group_name_H-M   'P 1'
#
loop_
_entity.id
_entity.type
_entity.pdbx_description
1 polymer ?
#
loop_
_entity_poly.entity_id
_entity_poly.type
_entity_poly.pdbx_seq_one_letter_code
_entity_poly.pdbx_strand_id
1 'polypeptide(L)'
;MVYKVRVILDAKEDIFRDIEVKGKQTLWNLHLGIKSAFNLQGEELSAFNLLESDGTIVKSVPLEDMSDDGDGEIMSDVYIDEAFENIGDKAQFQYGLLDLWEFYCELVEIIDEKKGVTYPITVFRFGNVPLKAPSKSGNAGGSKKKSAMPLMEDDFSFEDDFGAGGNFSDEDDSFDDDEDDDYNDDIFDEEDDNDDER
;
A
#
# COMPACT_ATOMS: atom_id res chain seq x y z
N MET A 1 21.04 18.56 -0.93
CA MET A 1 19.83 19.40 -0.91
C MET A 1 18.71 18.62 -0.26
N VAL A 2 17.82 19.33 0.40
CA VAL A 2 16.66 18.79 1.11
C VAL A 2 15.41 19.32 0.43
N TYR A 3 14.49 18.41 0.16
CA TYR A 3 13.25 18.64 -0.56
C TYR A 3 12.14 18.71 0.48
N LYS A 4 11.44 19.84 0.54
CA LYS A 4 10.25 20.01 1.37
C LYS A 4 9.03 19.67 0.54
N VAL A 5 8.49 18.48 0.79
CA VAL A 5 7.28 17.98 0.14
C VAL A 5 6.09 18.23 1.05
N ARG A 6 5.08 18.94 0.55
CA ARG A 6 3.78 19.04 1.21
C ARG A 6 2.93 17.86 0.80
N VAL A 7 2.43 17.14 1.79
CA VAL A 7 1.57 15.96 1.61
C VAL A 7 0.20 16.31 2.16
N ILE A 8 -0.81 16.27 1.32
CA ILE A 8 -2.19 16.65 1.61
C ILE A 8 -3.03 15.39 1.53
N LEU A 9 -3.78 15.08 2.58
CA LEU A 9 -4.72 13.98 2.59
C LEU A 9 -5.98 14.36 1.81
N ASP A 10 -6.46 13.50 0.91
CA ASP A 10 -7.74 13.67 0.23
C ASP A 10 -8.89 13.40 1.21
N ALA A 11 -9.29 14.45 1.93
CA ALA A 11 -10.38 14.44 2.89
C ALA A 11 -11.24 15.69 2.75
N LYS A 12 -12.42 15.68 3.38
CA LYS A 12 -13.31 16.85 3.42
C LYS A 12 -12.72 18.01 4.24
N GLU A 13 -11.85 17.69 5.18
CA GLU A 13 -11.15 18.65 6.02
C GLU A 13 -9.73 18.82 5.51
N ASP A 14 -9.21 20.04 5.59
CA ASP A 14 -7.84 20.35 5.20
C ASP A 14 -6.86 19.68 6.18
N ILE A 15 -6.22 18.60 5.75
CA ILE A 15 -5.22 17.86 6.54
C ILE A 15 -3.95 17.74 5.70
N PHE A 16 -2.86 18.35 6.16
CA PHE A 16 -1.58 18.26 5.45
C PHE A 16 -0.37 18.27 6.37
N ARG A 17 0.75 17.79 5.84
CA ARG A 17 2.03 17.65 6.53
C ARG A 17 3.12 18.17 5.59
N ASP A 18 4.08 18.91 6.12
CA ASP A 18 5.30 19.24 5.36
C ASP A 18 6.41 18.31 5.84
N ILE A 19 6.96 17.54 4.90
CA ILE A 19 7.99 16.54 5.15
C ILE A 19 9.25 16.99 4.42
N GLU A 20 10.35 17.13 5.15
CA GLU A 20 11.67 17.34 4.57
C GLU A 20 12.34 15.98 4.35
N VAL A 21 12.87 15.74 3.16
CA VAL A 21 13.58 14.52 2.75
C VAL A 21 14.80 14.88 1.90
N LYS A 22 15.88 14.09 1.92
CA LYS A 22 17.06 14.39 1.10
C LYS A 22 16.80 14.00 -0.36
N GLY A 23 17.35 14.76 -1.32
CA GLY A 23 17.24 14.43 -2.75
C GLY A 23 17.77 13.03 -3.08
N LYS A 24 18.87 12.63 -2.44
CA LYS A 24 19.50 11.30 -2.58
C LYS A 24 18.79 10.17 -1.80
N GLN A 25 17.71 10.48 -1.09
CA GLN A 25 16.83 9.43 -0.56
C GLN A 25 15.85 9.04 -1.64
N THR A 26 15.20 7.90 -1.46
CA THR A 26 14.29 7.31 -2.45
C THR A 26 12.83 7.57 -2.07
N LEU A 27 11.90 7.29 -2.99
CA LEU A 27 10.46 7.34 -2.71
C LEU A 27 10.06 6.44 -1.53
N TRP A 28 10.80 5.36 -1.27
CA TRP A 28 10.61 4.51 -0.08
C TRP A 28 10.83 5.29 1.23
N ASN A 29 11.83 6.16 1.28
CA ASN A 29 12.05 7.01 2.45
C ASN A 29 10.90 8.00 2.63
N LEU A 30 10.38 8.56 1.54
CA LEU A 30 9.21 9.44 1.60
C LEU A 30 7.96 8.67 2.06
N HIS A 31 7.74 7.44 1.58
CA HIS A 31 6.67 6.55 2.06
C HIS A 31 6.73 6.38 3.58
N LEU A 32 7.91 6.04 4.14
CA LEU A 32 8.08 5.91 5.60
C LEU A 32 7.84 7.24 6.32
N GLY A 33 8.28 8.36 5.73
CA GLY A 33 8.02 9.70 6.22
C GLY A 33 6.52 10.02 6.30
N ILE A 34 5.75 9.69 5.26
CA ILE A 34 4.30 9.90 5.21
C ILE A 34 3.60 9.01 6.24
N LYS A 35 3.94 7.72 6.26
CA LYS A 35 3.42 6.75 7.23
C LYS A 35 3.58 7.26 8.67
N SER A 36 4.78 7.75 9.01
CA SER A 36 5.05 8.35 10.32
C SER A 36 4.30 9.67 10.55
N ALA A 37 4.26 10.56 9.54
CA ALA A 37 3.65 11.88 9.66
C ALA A 37 2.12 11.86 9.88
N PHE A 38 1.47 10.83 9.32
CA PHE A 38 0.03 10.61 9.40
C PHE A 38 -0.38 9.48 10.36
N ASN A 39 0.59 8.83 11.02
CA ASN A 39 0.34 7.70 11.92
C ASN A 39 -0.46 6.57 11.26
N LEU A 40 -0.14 6.27 9.99
CA LEU A 40 -0.78 5.18 9.26
C LEU A 40 -0.36 3.84 9.87
N GLN A 41 -1.32 2.92 9.96
CA GLN A 41 -1.12 1.59 10.54
C GLN A 41 -0.93 0.53 9.45
N GLY A 42 -0.36 -0.62 9.83
CA GLY A 42 -0.14 -1.77 8.94
C GLY A 42 1.11 -1.64 8.06
N GLU A 43 1.39 -2.70 7.30
CA GLU A 43 2.33 -2.71 6.17
C GLU A 43 1.50 -2.95 4.93
N GLU A 44 0.95 -1.88 4.39
CA GLU A 44 0.02 -1.93 3.28
C GLU A 44 0.74 -1.66 1.96
N LEU A 45 0.26 -2.29 0.88
CA LEU A 45 0.70 -1.96 -0.47
C LEU A 45 0.45 -0.48 -0.77
N SER A 46 1.40 0.14 -1.44
CA SER A 46 1.32 1.56 -1.78
C SER A 46 1.93 1.84 -3.15
N ALA A 47 1.59 2.97 -3.74
CA ALA A 47 2.14 3.41 -5.02
C ALA A 47 2.22 4.93 -5.08
N PHE A 48 3.28 5.44 -5.72
CA PHE A 48 3.38 6.83 -6.14
C PHE A 48 3.08 6.95 -7.63
N ASN A 49 2.16 7.84 -7.98
CA ASN A 49 1.90 8.24 -9.36
C ASN A 49 2.48 9.64 -9.56
N LEU A 50 3.57 9.75 -10.32
CA LEU A 50 4.17 11.03 -10.67
C LEU A 50 3.30 11.72 -11.73
N LEU A 51 3.00 13.00 -11.50
CA LEU A 51 2.06 13.76 -12.30
C LEU A 51 2.79 14.84 -13.10
N GLU A 52 2.36 15.03 -14.34
CA GLU A 52 2.74 16.16 -15.17
C GLU A 52 2.01 17.44 -14.69
N SER A 53 2.45 18.60 -15.17
CA SER A 53 1.80 19.88 -14.87
C SER A 53 0.30 19.96 -15.20
N ASP A 54 -0.17 19.14 -16.14
CA ASP A 54 -1.58 19.03 -16.55
C ASP A 54 -2.40 18.01 -15.73
N GLY A 55 -1.76 17.28 -14.80
CA GLY A 55 -2.37 16.25 -13.97
C GLY A 55 -2.37 14.85 -14.59
N THR A 56 -1.73 14.66 -15.75
CA THR A 56 -1.56 13.33 -16.36
C THR A 56 -0.54 12.51 -15.57
N ILE A 57 -0.84 11.22 -15.33
CA ILE A 57 0.12 10.30 -14.71
C ILE A 57 1.20 9.94 -15.74
N VAL A 58 2.44 10.33 -15.46
CA VAL A 58 3.60 10.04 -16.30
C VAL A 58 4.18 8.68 -15.96
N LYS A 59 4.26 8.37 -14.66
CA LYS A 59 4.92 7.18 -14.13
C LYS A 59 4.22 6.72 -12.86
N SER A 60 4.05 5.42 -12.72
CA SER A 60 3.57 4.79 -11.49
C SER A 60 4.69 3.94 -10.90
N VAL A 61 4.98 4.14 -9.62
CA VAL A 61 6.09 3.51 -8.88
C VAL A 61 5.49 2.78 -7.68
N PRO A 62 5.27 1.46 -7.76
CA PRO A 62 4.72 0.67 -6.67
C PRO A 62 5.74 0.39 -5.56
N LEU A 63 5.24 -0.01 -4.40
CA LEU A 63 6.05 -0.39 -3.23
C LEU A 63 6.86 -1.65 -3.49
N GLU A 64 6.22 -2.62 -4.12
CA GLU A 64 6.75 -3.92 -4.49
C GLU A 64 6.57 -4.11 -5.99
N ASP A 65 7.42 -4.95 -6.58
CA ASP A 65 7.34 -5.24 -8.00
C ASP A 65 6.08 -6.07 -8.27
N MET A 66 5.23 -5.51 -9.13
CA MET A 66 3.96 -6.12 -9.56
C MET A 66 4.04 -6.62 -11.02
N SER A 67 5.24 -6.60 -11.63
CA SER A 67 5.45 -7.06 -12.99
C SER A 67 5.62 -8.58 -13.06
N ASP A 68 5.13 -9.18 -14.14
CA ASP A 68 5.28 -10.62 -14.39
C ASP A 68 6.76 -11.01 -14.66
N ASP A 69 7.55 -10.06 -15.15
CA ASP A 69 8.95 -10.27 -15.55
C ASP A 69 9.95 -10.05 -14.40
N GLY A 70 9.53 -9.44 -13.28
CA GLY A 70 10.37 -9.23 -12.08
C GLY A 70 11.42 -8.11 -12.20
N ASP A 71 11.29 -7.25 -13.20
CA ASP A 71 12.18 -6.11 -13.49
C ASP A 71 11.46 -4.77 -13.33
N GLY A 72 10.36 -4.73 -12.57
CA GLY A 72 9.58 -3.53 -12.33
C GLY A 72 10.28 -2.58 -11.36
N GLU A 73 10.29 -1.30 -11.71
CA GLU A 73 10.89 -0.27 -10.85
C GLU A 73 10.02 -0.03 -9.61
N ILE A 74 10.63 -0.05 -8.43
CA ILE A 74 9.94 0.14 -7.15
C ILE A 74 10.36 1.43 -6.46
N MET A 75 9.66 1.79 -5.38
CA MET A 75 9.95 3.00 -4.59
C MET A 75 11.39 3.07 -4.06
N SER A 76 12.09 1.95 -3.97
CA SER A 76 13.49 1.88 -3.53
C SER A 76 14.50 2.24 -4.63
N ASP A 77 14.09 2.24 -5.90
CA ASP A 77 14.97 2.51 -7.03
C ASP A 77 14.94 3.97 -7.48
N VAL A 78 13.82 4.67 -7.19
CA VAL A 78 13.60 6.05 -7.62
C VAL A 78 14.04 7.04 -6.55
N TYR A 79 14.97 7.92 -6.88
CA TYR A 79 15.42 8.98 -5.99
C TYR A 79 14.43 10.16 -5.94
N ILE A 80 14.46 10.92 -4.85
CA ILE A 80 13.59 12.09 -4.69
C ILE A 80 13.95 13.20 -5.67
N ASP A 81 15.23 13.38 -5.98
CA ASP A 81 15.67 14.36 -6.97
C ASP A 81 15.33 13.97 -8.41
N GLU A 82 15.05 12.69 -8.67
CA GLU A 82 14.49 12.19 -9.95
C GLU A 82 12.96 12.30 -9.98
N ALA A 83 12.29 11.99 -8.86
CA ALA A 83 10.82 12.04 -8.79
C ALA A 83 10.26 13.48 -8.73
N PHE A 84 11.02 14.41 -8.15
CA PHE A 84 10.66 15.82 -8.02
C PHE A 84 11.84 16.67 -8.49
N GLU A 85 11.97 16.87 -9.80
CA GLU A 85 13.07 17.62 -10.39
C GLU A 85 12.96 19.13 -10.10
N ASN A 86 11.73 19.66 -10.16
CA ASN A 86 11.44 21.09 -10.10
C ASN A 86 10.43 21.44 -9.01
N ILE A 87 10.60 22.64 -8.42
CA ILE A 87 9.62 23.17 -7.46
C ILE A 87 8.25 23.29 -8.17
N GLY A 88 7.22 22.74 -7.54
CA GLY A 88 5.87 22.63 -8.09
C GLY A 88 5.54 21.27 -8.71
N ASP A 89 6.50 20.35 -8.81
CA ASP A 89 6.24 18.97 -9.24
C ASP A 89 5.28 18.28 -8.28
N LYS A 90 4.40 17.45 -8.83
CA LYS A 90 3.28 16.82 -8.12
C LYS A 90 3.33 15.31 -8.26
N ALA A 91 2.87 14.64 -7.22
CA ALA A 91 2.63 13.20 -7.24
C ALA A 91 1.36 12.87 -6.44
N GLN A 92 0.67 11.81 -6.83
CA GLN A 92 -0.36 11.20 -6.03
C GLN A 92 0.22 9.98 -5.31
N PHE A 93 0.01 9.88 -4.01
CA PHE A 93 0.42 8.73 -3.21
C PHE A 93 -0.80 7.99 -2.70
N GLN A 94 -0.85 6.68 -2.94
CA GLN A 94 -1.92 5.81 -2.49
C GLN A 94 -1.37 4.80 -1.49
N TYR A 95 -2.03 4.66 -0.34
CA TYR A 95 -1.65 3.73 0.72
C TYR A 95 -2.82 2.82 1.10
N GLY A 96 -2.61 1.51 0.99
CA GLY A 96 -3.63 0.50 1.23
C GLY A 96 -4.54 0.24 0.05
N LEU A 97 -4.74 -1.04 -0.26
CA LEU A 97 -5.69 -1.49 -1.29
C LEU A 97 -7.15 -1.39 -0.79
N LEU A 98 -7.37 -1.60 0.51
CA LEU A 98 -8.70 -1.66 1.13
C LEU A 98 -9.15 -0.32 1.71
N ASP A 99 -8.25 0.34 2.44
CA ASP A 99 -8.56 1.61 3.08
C ASP A 99 -8.49 2.77 2.08
N LEU A 100 -7.75 2.65 0.96
CA LEU A 100 -7.68 3.63 -0.12
C LEU A 100 -7.32 5.05 0.40
N TRP A 101 -6.29 5.14 1.23
CA TRP A 101 -5.76 6.44 1.61
C TRP A 101 -5.14 7.10 0.39
N GLU A 102 -5.66 8.25 -0.01
CA GLU A 102 -5.13 9.02 -1.13
C GLU A 102 -4.52 10.33 -0.63
N PHE A 103 -3.31 10.62 -1.09
CA PHE A 103 -2.59 11.82 -0.76
C PHE A 103 -2.11 12.52 -2.02
N TYR A 104 -2.06 13.84 -1.97
CA TYR A 104 -1.42 14.69 -2.96
C TYR A 104 -0.11 15.22 -2.39
N CYS A 105 0.98 14.96 -3.10
CA CYS A 105 2.33 15.39 -2.77
C CYS A 105 2.74 16.50 -3.73
N GLU A 106 3.27 17.60 -3.21
CA GLU A 106 3.79 18.72 -4.00
C GLU A 106 5.16 19.15 -3.45
N LEU A 107 6.15 19.32 -4.34
CA LEU A 107 7.44 19.90 -3.97
C LEU A 107 7.30 21.41 -3.78
N VAL A 108 7.37 21.87 -2.53
CA VAL A 108 7.17 23.29 -2.19
C VAL A 108 8.48 24.07 -2.22
N GLU A 109 9.58 23.46 -1.79
CA GLU A 109 10.85 24.16 -1.61
C GLU A 109 12.03 23.18 -1.65
N ILE A 110 13.18 23.65 -2.17
CA ILE A 110 14.45 22.94 -2.06
C ILE A 110 15.40 23.82 -1.25
N ILE A 111 15.92 23.28 -0.14
CA ILE A 111 16.77 23.99 0.81
C ILE A 111 18.10 23.25 1.04
N ASP A 112 19.05 23.94 1.66
CA ASP A 112 20.29 23.33 2.11
C ASP A 112 20.09 22.41 3.31
N GLU A 113 20.88 21.34 3.35
CA GLU A 113 20.85 20.38 4.45
C GLU A 113 21.29 21.04 5.76
N LYS A 114 20.49 20.86 6.82
CA LYS A 114 20.82 21.35 8.15
C LYS A 114 21.68 20.32 8.88
N LYS A 115 22.83 20.75 9.40
CA LYS A 115 23.74 19.89 10.18
C LYS A 115 23.03 19.35 11.43
N GLY A 116 23.16 18.05 11.67
CA GLY A 116 22.61 17.39 12.86
C GLY A 116 21.12 17.03 12.77
N VAL A 117 20.49 17.17 11.61
CA VAL A 117 19.11 16.73 11.36
C VAL A 117 19.12 15.39 10.63
N THR A 118 18.33 14.44 11.11
CA THR A 118 18.06 13.18 10.42
C THR A 118 16.79 13.31 9.59
N TYR A 119 16.86 12.88 8.33
CA TYR A 119 15.77 12.94 7.36
C TYR A 119 15.30 11.51 7.01
N PRO A 120 14.02 11.28 6.69
CA PRO A 120 12.95 12.27 6.57
C PRO A 120 12.46 12.80 7.94
N ILE A 121 11.96 14.03 7.97
CA ILE A 121 11.38 14.66 9.16
C ILE A 121 10.14 15.48 8.82
N THR A 122 9.10 15.37 9.64
CA THR A 122 7.90 16.22 9.51
C THR A 122 8.13 17.56 10.23
N VAL A 123 8.21 18.64 9.46
CA VAL A 123 8.47 19.99 9.99
C VAL A 123 7.20 20.78 10.27
N PHE A 124 6.07 20.39 9.68
CA PHE A 124 4.78 21.05 9.89
C PHE A 124 3.63 20.06 9.89
N ARG A 125 2.61 20.32 10.72
CA ARG A 125 1.38 19.53 10.81
C ARG A 125 0.16 20.44 10.90
N PHE A 126 -0.84 20.19 10.07
CA PHE A 126 -2.13 20.86 10.10
C PHE A 126 -3.29 19.87 9.94
N GLY A 127 -4.35 20.05 10.72
CA GLY A 127 -5.50 19.14 10.73
C GLY A 127 -5.23 17.82 11.47
N ASN A 128 -6.32 17.20 11.92
CA ASN A 128 -6.30 15.92 12.64
C ASN A 128 -6.54 14.78 11.66
N VAL A 129 -5.67 13.76 11.68
CA VAL A 129 -5.84 12.58 10.82
C VAL A 129 -7.01 11.76 11.36
N PRO A 130 -7.98 11.37 10.52
CA PRO A 130 -9.08 10.51 10.96
C PRO A 130 -8.58 9.11 11.33
N LEU A 131 -9.34 8.39 12.16
CA LEU A 131 -9.01 7.01 12.55
C LEU A 131 -9.20 5.99 11.42
N LYS A 132 -9.94 6.36 10.37
CA LYS A 132 -10.22 5.55 9.19
C LYS A 132 -10.03 6.39 7.96
N ALA A 133 -9.68 5.74 6.86
CA ALA A 133 -9.54 6.43 5.59
C ALA A 133 -10.83 7.19 5.22
N PRO A 134 -10.70 8.42 4.69
CA PRO A 134 -11.84 9.15 4.19
C PRO A 134 -12.54 8.37 3.07
N SER A 135 -13.87 8.24 3.15
CA SER A 135 -14.63 7.79 1.98
C SER A 135 -14.49 8.85 0.88
N LYS A 136 -14.02 8.47 -0.32
CA LYS A 136 -14.00 9.36 -1.49
C LYS A 136 -15.28 10.19 -1.52
N SER A 137 -15.14 11.51 -1.52
CA SER A 137 -16.28 12.40 -1.62
C SER A 137 -16.84 12.28 -3.04
N GLY A 138 -17.66 11.25 -3.24
CA GLY A 138 -18.47 11.15 -4.43
C GLY A 138 -19.37 12.37 -4.45
N ASN A 139 -19.08 13.32 -5.33
CA ASN A 139 -20.07 14.23 -5.89
C ASN A 139 -21.07 13.45 -6.78
N ALA A 140 -21.48 12.27 -6.34
CA ALA A 140 -22.60 11.52 -6.87
C ALA A 140 -23.84 12.08 -6.18
N GLY A 141 -24.64 12.81 -6.95
CA GLY A 141 -25.97 13.25 -6.56
C GLY A 141 -26.75 12.11 -5.90
N GLY A 142 -27.48 12.49 -4.84
CA GLY A 142 -28.02 11.58 -3.85
C GLY A 142 -28.61 10.29 -4.40
N SER A 143 -28.09 9.17 -3.91
CA SER A 143 -28.80 7.89 -3.91
C SER A 143 -28.59 7.26 -2.55
N LYS A 144 -29.68 7.24 -1.79
CA LYS A 144 -29.78 6.75 -0.41
C LYS A 144 -29.11 5.38 -0.26
N LYS A 145 -28.39 5.22 0.85
CA LYS A 145 -28.16 3.91 1.48
C LYS A 145 -29.50 3.15 1.54
N LYS A 146 -29.55 1.97 0.94
CA LYS A 146 -30.35 0.85 1.42
C LYS A 146 -29.48 -0.39 1.43
N SER A 147 -28.99 -0.68 2.63
CA SER A 147 -28.67 -2.02 3.09
C SER A 147 -29.88 -2.96 2.93
N ALA A 148 -29.56 -4.24 2.76
CA ALA A 148 -30.41 -5.43 2.77
C ALA A 148 -31.12 -5.78 1.45
N MET A 149 -30.68 -6.92 0.90
CA MET A 149 -31.35 -7.68 -0.15
C MET A 149 -32.80 -8.00 0.23
N PRO A 150 -33.70 -8.02 -0.76
CA PRO A 150 -34.70 -9.05 -0.87
C PRO A 150 -34.38 -9.91 -2.10
N LEU A 151 -34.12 -11.20 -1.86
CA LEU A 151 -34.29 -12.26 -2.85
C LEU A 151 -35.67 -12.06 -3.49
N MET A 152 -35.70 -11.80 -4.80
CA MET A 152 -36.94 -11.78 -5.56
C MET A 152 -36.94 -13.04 -6.42
N GLU A 153 -37.77 -13.98 -5.98
CA GLU A 153 -38.22 -15.14 -6.73
C GLU A 153 -38.86 -14.71 -8.07
N ASP A 154 -38.89 -15.67 -9.01
CA ASP A 154 -39.59 -15.66 -10.31
C ASP A 154 -38.97 -14.83 -11.43
N ASP A 155 -38.12 -15.48 -12.25
CA ASP A 155 -38.44 -15.78 -13.67
C ASP A 155 -37.29 -16.54 -14.36
N PHE A 156 -37.06 -17.80 -13.96
CA PHE A 156 -36.34 -18.75 -14.81
C PHE A 156 -37.29 -19.90 -15.11
N SER A 157 -38.00 -19.75 -16.23
CA SER A 157 -38.77 -20.81 -16.89
C SER A 157 -37.80 -21.92 -17.30
N PHE A 158 -37.57 -22.88 -16.41
CA PHE A 158 -36.86 -24.13 -16.69
C PHE A 158 -37.81 -25.02 -17.49
N GLU A 159 -37.72 -24.92 -18.82
CA GLU A 159 -38.32 -25.91 -19.70
C GLU A 159 -37.60 -27.25 -19.51
N ASP A 160 -38.39 -28.16 -18.97
CA ASP A 160 -38.28 -29.61 -18.90
C ASP A 160 -37.62 -30.25 -20.15
N ASP A 161 -36.32 -30.56 -20.08
CA ASP A 161 -35.68 -31.59 -20.91
C ASP A 161 -35.10 -32.69 -20.02
N PHE A 162 -36.02 -33.43 -19.41
CA PHE A 162 -35.75 -34.69 -18.75
C PHE A 162 -35.43 -35.77 -19.80
N GLY A 163 -34.12 -35.98 -20.03
CA GLY A 163 -33.59 -36.92 -21.03
C GLY A 163 -32.43 -37.77 -20.52
N ALA A 164 -32.74 -38.74 -19.65
CA ALA A 164 -32.10 -40.06 -19.56
C ALA A 164 -30.58 -40.22 -19.31
N GLY A 165 -30.26 -40.81 -18.15
CA GLY A 165 -29.24 -41.86 -18.06
C GLY A 165 -27.90 -41.47 -17.43
N GLY A 166 -27.80 -41.63 -16.11
CA GLY A 166 -26.52 -41.50 -15.40
C GLY A 166 -26.63 -42.03 -13.97
N ASN A 167 -26.50 -43.34 -13.84
CA ASN A 167 -26.53 -44.08 -12.59
C ASN A 167 -25.26 -43.79 -11.77
N PHE A 168 -25.27 -42.78 -10.89
CA PHE A 168 -24.22 -42.60 -9.88
C PHE A 168 -24.69 -43.21 -8.57
N SER A 169 -24.34 -44.48 -8.41
CA SER A 169 -24.30 -45.19 -7.15
C SER A 169 -23.36 -44.48 -6.18
N ASP A 170 -23.82 -44.31 -4.94
CA ASP A 170 -23.02 -43.94 -3.78
C ASP A 170 -21.77 -44.83 -3.71
N GLU A 171 -20.58 -44.22 -3.75
CA GLU A 171 -19.33 -44.89 -3.43
C GLU A 171 -18.64 -44.10 -2.32
N ASP A 172 -18.57 -44.80 -1.19
CA ASP A 172 -18.02 -44.49 0.11
C ASP A 172 -16.49 -44.60 0.02
N ASP A 173 -15.79 -43.48 -0.14
CA ASP A 173 -14.33 -43.44 -0.01
C ASP A 173 -13.93 -43.15 1.43
N SER A 174 -13.74 -44.27 2.14
CA SER A 174 -13.06 -44.41 3.42
C SER A 174 -11.75 -43.61 3.45
N PHE A 175 -11.68 -42.64 4.36
CA PHE A 175 -10.46 -41.92 4.70
C PHE A 175 -9.59 -42.85 5.57
N ASP A 176 -8.56 -43.46 4.98
CA ASP A 176 -7.55 -44.23 5.70
C ASP A 176 -6.52 -43.24 6.27
N ASP A 177 -6.52 -43.14 7.60
CA ASP A 177 -5.64 -42.31 8.42
C ASP A 177 -4.43 -43.17 8.82
N ASP A 178 -3.38 -43.16 7.99
CA ASP A 178 -2.09 -43.74 8.35
C ASP A 178 -1.12 -42.60 8.72
N GLU A 179 -0.93 -42.49 10.03
CA GLU A 179 0.15 -41.78 10.73
C GLU A 179 1.53 -42.23 10.19
N ASP A 180 2.39 -41.28 9.88
CA ASP A 180 3.85 -41.48 9.93
C ASP A 180 4.49 -40.20 10.52
N ASP A 181 4.51 -40.14 11.85
CA ASP A 181 5.34 -39.25 12.64
C ASP A 181 6.77 -39.84 12.72
N ASP A 182 7.73 -39.27 11.99
CA ASP A 182 9.15 -39.46 12.29
C ASP A 182 9.98 -38.21 11.92
N TYR A 183 9.95 -37.22 12.81
CA TYR A 183 11.02 -36.21 12.90
C TYR A 183 11.76 -36.38 14.22
N ASN A 184 12.63 -37.39 14.22
CA ASN A 184 13.68 -37.55 15.20
C ASN A 184 14.70 -36.40 15.07
N ASP A 185 14.63 -35.48 16.03
CA ASP A 185 15.73 -34.98 16.85
C ASP A 185 17.13 -34.96 16.19
N ASP A 186 17.57 -33.77 15.75
CA ASP A 186 18.99 -33.43 15.72
C ASP A 186 19.18 -31.99 16.22
N ILE A 187 19.35 -31.98 17.53
CA ILE A 187 19.92 -30.96 18.41
C ILE A 187 21.11 -30.24 17.73
N PHE A 188 20.97 -28.93 17.51
CA PHE A 188 22.15 -28.09 17.32
C PHE A 188 22.65 -27.70 18.70
N ASP A 189 23.68 -28.42 19.15
CA ASP A 189 24.48 -28.10 20.32
C ASP A 189 24.98 -26.65 20.26
N GLU A 190 24.56 -25.87 21.25
CA GLU A 190 25.33 -24.77 21.78
C GLU A 190 26.58 -25.35 22.44
N GLU A 191 27.75 -25.24 21.82
CA GLU A 191 29.02 -25.23 22.55
C GLU A 191 29.74 -23.89 22.32
N ASP A 192 29.44 -23.01 23.27
CA ASP A 192 30.20 -21.86 23.69
C ASP A 192 31.49 -22.39 24.35
N ASP A 193 32.60 -22.42 23.63
CA ASP A 193 33.92 -22.63 24.22
C ASP A 193 34.86 -21.47 23.88
N ASN A 194 35.09 -20.68 24.93
CA ASN A 194 36.26 -19.83 25.07
C ASN A 194 37.52 -20.68 24.87
N ASP A 195 38.46 -20.18 24.08
CA ASP A 195 39.86 -20.25 24.52
C ASP A 195 40.72 -19.18 23.85
N ASP A 196 41.48 -18.52 24.73
CA ASP A 196 42.64 -17.69 24.44
C ASP A 196 43.59 -18.36 23.44
N GLU A 197 44.20 -17.58 22.54
CA GLU A 197 45.67 -17.49 22.47
C GLU A 197 46.17 -16.50 21.40
N ARG A 198 47.01 -15.58 21.90
CA ARG A 198 48.09 -14.79 21.26
C ARG A 198 47.82 -13.43 20.63
#